data_AF-A0AAD8MAR2-F1
#
_entry.id   AF-A0AAD8MAR2-F1
#
_cell.length_a   1.000
_cell.length_b   1.000
_cell.length_c   1.000
_cell.angle_alpha   90.00
_cell.angle_beta   90.00
_cell.angle_gamma   90.00
#
_symmetry.space_group_name_H-M   'P 1'
#
loop_
_entity.id
_entity.type
_entity.pdbx_description
1 polymer ?
#
loop_
_entity_poly.entity_id
_entity_poly.type
_entity_poly.pdbx_seq_one_letter_code
_entity_poly.pdbx_strand_id
1 'polypeptide(L)'
;MVVVKNGALIGGDNFVTEGFDSWNKKDRLDDHVGGPNSAHKQAWRRCQDLMKQDQHIDVVINKHSELMKREYRTRLTASVVCLRFLLRQELAFCGHDESNDSKNQGNFLELLKFLAMHIEEINAAVGHNAPSNLKVTSTDVQHDIINAFAIETINGIIRD
;
A
#
# COMPACT_ATOMS: atom_id res chain seq x y z
N MET A 1 12.16 30.46 -8.26
CA MET A 1 12.51 31.61 -7.40
C MET A 1 11.26 32.04 -6.67
N VAL A 2 11.02 31.51 -5.48
CA VAL A 2 9.85 31.87 -4.66
C VAL A 2 10.25 33.04 -3.78
N VAL A 3 9.65 34.20 -4.03
CA VAL A 3 9.88 35.41 -3.24
C VAL A 3 9.21 35.20 -1.88
N VAL A 4 10.00 35.00 -0.84
CA VAL A 4 9.52 35.02 0.55
C VAL A 4 9.30 36.47 0.93
N LYS A 5 8.04 36.89 1.01
CA LYS A 5 7.68 38.17 1.62
C LYS A 5 7.91 38.04 3.14
N ASN A 6 8.92 38.73 3.66
CA ASN A 6 9.12 38.92 5.09
C ASN A 6 7.98 39.82 5.63
N GLY A 7 6.92 39.20 6.14
CA GLY A 7 5.99 39.88 7.05
C GLY A 7 6.60 39.88 8.44
N ALA A 8 6.86 41.06 9.00
CA ALA A 8 7.30 41.21 10.39
C ALA A 8 6.28 40.54 11.33
N LEU A 9 6.66 39.43 11.96
CA LEU A 9 5.85 38.76 12.97
C LEU A 9 6.08 39.47 14.31
N ILE A 10 5.11 40.28 14.70
CA ILE A 10 5.08 40.91 16.02
C ILE A 10 5.16 39.80 17.07
N GLY A 11 6.28 39.73 17.80
CA GLY A 11 6.48 38.82 18.93
C GLY A 11 7.26 37.52 18.66
N GLY A 12 7.85 37.32 17.48
CA GLY A 12 8.69 36.14 17.21
C GLY A 12 10.12 36.25 17.77
N ASP A 13 10.77 37.38 17.54
CA ASP A 13 12.22 37.52 17.74
C ASP A 13 12.63 37.46 19.22
N ASN A 14 11.95 38.18 20.12
CA ASN A 14 12.33 38.18 21.54
C ASN A 14 12.20 36.80 22.22
N PHE A 15 11.31 35.92 21.75
CA PHE A 15 11.14 34.58 22.34
C PHE A 15 12.10 33.53 21.77
N VAL A 16 12.79 33.83 20.66
CA VAL A 16 13.60 32.84 19.92
C VAL A 16 15.06 33.26 19.80
N THR A 17 15.36 34.54 19.62
CA THR A 17 16.71 35.03 19.30
C THR A 17 17.34 35.84 20.44
N GLU A 18 16.69 36.90 20.91
CA GLU A 18 17.27 37.83 21.90
C GLU A 18 17.07 37.39 23.36
N GLY A 19 16.10 36.50 23.59
CA GLY A 19 15.71 36.05 24.92
C GLY A 19 14.60 36.92 25.52
N PHE A 20 13.69 36.27 26.25
CA PHE A 20 12.58 36.92 26.94
C PHE A 20 12.91 37.02 28.42
N ASP A 21 12.91 38.23 28.98
CA ASP A 21 13.24 38.50 30.39
C ASP A 21 12.01 38.92 31.23
N SER A 22 10.91 39.27 30.57
CA SER A 22 9.69 39.82 31.17
C SER A 22 8.67 38.75 31.56
N TRP A 23 9.14 37.64 32.16
CA TRP A 23 8.31 36.49 32.57
C TRP A 23 7.21 36.81 33.57
N ASN A 24 7.31 37.93 34.28
CA ASN A 24 6.29 38.39 35.21
C ASN A 24 5.06 39.04 34.52
N LYS A 25 5.11 39.31 33.20
CA LYS A 25 4.03 39.92 32.42
C LYS A 25 3.20 38.86 31.71
N LYS A 26 2.13 38.39 32.36
CA LYS A 26 1.26 37.31 31.86
C LYS A 26 0.51 37.68 30.57
N ASP A 27 0.09 38.94 30.45
CA ASP A 27 -0.54 39.52 29.26
C ASP A 27 0.29 39.30 27.99
N ARG A 28 1.62 39.44 28.09
CA ARG A 28 2.54 39.21 26.97
C ARG A 28 2.62 37.75 26.54
N LEU A 29 2.44 36.82 27.49
CA LEU A 29 2.38 35.39 27.19
C LEU A 29 1.05 35.02 26.54
N ASP A 30 -0.05 35.62 27.01
CA ASP A 30 -1.38 35.41 26.42
C ASP A 30 -1.43 35.91 24.97
N ASP A 31 -0.85 37.09 24.69
CA ASP A 31 -0.70 37.62 23.33
C ASP A 31 0.17 36.71 22.44
N HIS A 32 1.26 36.16 22.98
CA HIS A 32 2.14 35.22 22.26
C HIS A 32 1.42 33.91 21.93
N VAL A 33 0.71 33.32 22.89
CA VAL A 33 -0.11 32.11 22.67
C VAL A 33 -1.18 32.41 21.63
N GLY A 34 -1.81 33.58 21.73
CA GLY A 34 -2.78 34.10 20.78
C GLY A 34 -3.99 33.19 20.53
N GLY A 35 -4.70 33.49 19.44
CA GLY A 35 -5.88 32.73 19.02
C GLY A 35 -5.57 31.38 18.37
N PRO A 36 -6.60 30.60 17.97
CA PRO A 36 -6.45 29.25 17.42
C PRO A 36 -5.47 29.10 16.25
N ASN A 37 -5.30 30.16 15.46
CA ASN A 37 -4.42 30.21 14.29
C ASN A 37 -3.11 30.99 14.54
N SER A 38 -2.73 31.26 15.79
CA SER A 38 -1.46 31.88 16.12
C SER A 38 -0.27 31.03 15.68
N ALA A 39 0.90 31.68 15.52
CA ALA A 39 2.15 30.98 15.22
C ALA A 39 2.49 29.94 16.31
N HIS A 40 2.30 30.29 17.59
CA HIS A 40 2.53 29.39 18.72
C HIS A 40 1.67 28.12 18.63
N LYS A 41 0.35 28.25 18.48
CA LYS A 41 -0.55 27.08 18.41
C LYS A 41 -0.33 26.25 17.15
N GLN A 42 0.09 26.86 16.04
CA GLN A 42 0.49 26.11 14.85
C GLN A 42 1.78 25.32 15.09
N ALA A 43 2.81 25.94 15.69
CA ALA A 43 4.06 25.26 16.01
C ALA A 43 3.84 24.12 17.01
N TRP A 44 3.04 24.35 18.05
CA TRP A 44 2.67 23.33 19.03
C TRP A 44 1.93 22.14 18.39
N ARG A 45 0.96 22.39 17.50
CA ARG A 45 0.27 21.33 16.73
C ARG A 45 1.25 20.52 15.88
N ARG A 46 2.14 21.20 15.15
CA ARG A 46 3.19 20.52 14.35
C ARG A 46 4.11 19.67 15.22
N CYS A 47 4.48 20.15 16.40
CA CYS A 47 5.26 19.37 17.36
C CYS A 47 4.48 18.13 17.81
N GLN A 48 3.21 18.28 18.16
CA GLN A 48 2.36 17.16 18.55
C GLN A 48 2.23 16.11 17.43
N ASP A 49 2.07 16.55 16.18
CA ASP A 49 2.00 15.65 15.02
C ASP A 49 3.35 14.97 14.74
N LEU A 50 4.47 15.67 14.90
CA LEU A 50 5.82 15.09 14.80
C LEU A 50 6.03 13.99 15.85
N MET A 51 5.46 14.14 17.04
CA MET A 51 5.57 13.14 18.12
C MET A 51 4.68 11.91 17.88
N LYS A 52 3.73 11.94 16.93
CA LYS A 52 2.91 10.78 16.55
C LYS A 52 3.69 9.87 15.61
N GLN A 53 4.50 8.98 16.19
CA GLN A 53 5.36 8.05 15.45
C GLN A 53 4.60 7.17 14.43
N ASP A 54 3.35 6.80 14.71
CA ASP A 54 2.51 6.00 13.80
C ASP A 54 2.24 6.67 12.44
N GLN A 55 2.44 7.99 12.36
CA GLN A 55 2.23 8.80 11.15
C GLN A 55 3.54 9.14 10.44
N HIS A 56 4.68 8.67 10.97
CA HIS A 56 5.98 8.90 10.32
C HIS A 56 5.99 8.22 8.95
N ILE A 57 6.63 8.89 8.00
CA ILE A 57 6.70 8.46 6.59
C ILE A 57 7.18 7.00 6.50
N ASP A 58 8.24 6.66 7.24
CA ASP A 58 8.81 5.30 7.23
C ASP A 58 7.82 4.25 7.74
N VAL A 59 7.07 4.56 8.81
CA VAL A 59 6.07 3.64 9.37
C VAL A 59 4.94 3.40 8.38
N VAL A 60 4.44 4.46 7.75
CA VAL A 60 3.38 4.38 6.74
C VAL A 60 3.85 3.60 5.50
N ILE A 61 5.05 3.89 5.00
CA ILE A 61 5.66 3.18 3.86
C ILE A 61 5.83 1.70 4.17
N ASN A 62 6.37 1.36 5.34
CA ASN A 62 6.57 -0.04 5.74
C ASN A 62 5.25 -0.79 5.88
N LYS A 63 4.25 -0.18 6.53
CA LYS A 63 2.91 -0.78 6.66
C LYS A 63 2.28 -1.03 5.29
N HIS A 64 2.38 -0.07 4.37
CA HIS A 64 1.89 -0.21 3.01
C HIS A 64 2.64 -1.32 2.25
N SER A 65 3.97 -1.40 2.40
CA SER A 65 4.81 -2.46 1.82
C SER A 65 4.39 -3.85 2.30
N GLU A 66 4.16 -4.02 3.60
CA GLU A 66 3.71 -5.30 4.16
C GLU A 66 2.30 -5.69 3.70
N LEU A 67 1.40 -4.72 3.54
CA LEU A 67 0.08 -4.96 2.96
C LEU A 67 0.20 -5.47 1.52
N MET A 68 0.99 -4.80 0.67
CA MET A 68 1.20 -5.19 -0.73
C MET A 68 1.80 -6.59 -0.85
N LYS A 69 2.77 -6.95 0.00
CA LYS A 69 3.34 -8.31 0.06
C LYS A 69 2.29 -9.35 0.43
N ARG A 70 1.43 -9.05 1.40
CA ARG A 70 0.35 -9.93 1.83
C ARG A 70 -0.64 -10.18 0.69
N GLU A 71 -1.11 -9.12 0.04
CA GLU A 71 -2.04 -9.22 -1.09
C GLU A 71 -1.43 -9.96 -2.28
N TYR A 72 -0.14 -9.75 -2.56
CA TYR A 72 0.57 -10.52 -3.59
C TYR A 72 0.65 -12.01 -3.24
N ARG A 73 0.99 -12.36 -1.99
CA ARG A 73 0.99 -13.76 -1.53
C ARG A 73 -0.39 -14.40 -1.65
N THR A 74 -1.46 -13.70 -1.24
CA THR A 74 -2.83 -14.19 -1.37
C THR A 74 -3.19 -14.51 -2.82
N ARG A 75 -2.88 -13.60 -3.76
CA ARG A 75 -3.04 -13.83 -5.20
C ARG A 75 -2.28 -15.06 -5.69
N LEU A 76 -0.99 -15.14 -5.36
CA LEU A 76 -0.13 -16.24 -5.81
C LEU A 76 -0.63 -17.59 -5.26
N THR A 77 -1.02 -17.64 -3.99
CA THR A 77 -1.59 -18.83 -3.37
C THR A 77 -2.89 -19.25 -4.05
N ALA A 78 -3.79 -18.30 -4.37
CA ALA A 78 -5.00 -18.61 -5.13
C ALA A 78 -4.67 -19.20 -6.51
N SER A 79 -3.70 -18.62 -7.23
CA SER A 79 -3.26 -19.15 -8.52
C SER A 79 -2.67 -20.56 -8.43
N VAL A 80 -1.85 -20.82 -7.40
CA VAL A 80 -1.29 -22.14 -7.10
C VAL A 80 -2.39 -23.17 -6.85
N VAL A 81 -3.44 -22.80 -6.11
CA VAL A 81 -4.59 -23.68 -5.86
C VAL A 81 -5.35 -23.98 -7.15
N CYS A 82 -5.61 -22.96 -7.99
CA CYS A 82 -6.24 -23.16 -9.29
C CYS A 82 -5.42 -24.11 -10.17
N LEU A 83 -4.11 -23.86 -10.31
CA LEU A 83 -3.25 -24.68 -11.15
C LEU A 83 -3.19 -26.14 -10.66
N ARG A 84 -3.08 -26.35 -9.34
CA ARG A 84 -3.12 -27.69 -8.74
C ARG A 84 -4.43 -28.41 -9.05
N PHE A 85 -5.57 -27.71 -9.01
CA PHE A 85 -6.86 -28.28 -9.36
C PHE A 85 -6.91 -28.67 -10.84
N LEU A 86 -6.52 -27.76 -11.73
CA LEU A 86 -6.55 -27.99 -13.18
C LEU A 86 -5.65 -29.15 -13.60
N LEU A 87 -4.43 -29.22 -13.05
CA LEU A 87 -3.51 -30.33 -13.28
C LEU A 87 -4.09 -31.68 -12.84
N ARG A 88 -4.76 -31.73 -11.68
CA ARG A 88 -5.41 -32.95 -11.18
C ARG A 88 -6.58 -33.42 -12.03
N GLN A 89 -7.23 -32.50 -12.72
CA GLN A 89 -8.36 -32.79 -13.61
C GLN A 89 -7.92 -32.89 -15.09
N GLU A 90 -6.62 -32.79 -15.36
CA GLU A 90 -6.05 -32.76 -16.72
C GLU A 90 -6.68 -31.68 -17.62
N LEU A 91 -7.07 -30.56 -17.01
CA LEU A 91 -7.67 -29.44 -17.71
C LEU A 91 -6.61 -28.45 -18.19
N ALA A 92 -6.82 -27.91 -19.39
CA ALA A 92 -6.00 -26.84 -19.91
C ALA A 92 -6.02 -25.61 -18.98
N PHE A 93 -4.87 -25.00 -18.77
CA PHE A 93 -4.74 -23.82 -17.92
C PHE A 93 -5.28 -22.57 -18.63
N CYS A 94 -4.78 -22.31 -19.84
CA CYS A 94 -5.09 -21.10 -20.61
C CYS A 94 -6.36 -21.23 -21.44
N GLY A 95 -7.05 -20.11 -21.64
CA GLY A 95 -8.11 -19.96 -22.64
C GLY A 95 -7.54 -19.66 -24.03
N HIS A 96 -8.38 -19.81 -25.07
CA HIS A 96 -8.04 -19.32 -26.42
C HIS A 96 -8.14 -17.79 -26.49
N ASP A 97 -9.15 -17.23 -25.82
CA ASP A 97 -9.36 -15.79 -25.70
C ASP A 97 -9.64 -15.46 -24.22
N GLU A 98 -8.64 -14.85 -23.57
CA GLU A 98 -8.70 -14.42 -22.18
C GLU A 98 -9.14 -12.95 -22.03
N SER A 99 -9.57 -12.30 -23.12
CA SER A 99 -10.06 -10.92 -23.09
C SER A 99 -11.31 -10.79 -22.21
N ASN A 100 -11.52 -9.61 -21.62
CA ASN A 100 -12.66 -9.37 -20.72
C ASN A 100 -14.03 -9.55 -21.39
N ASP A 101 -14.08 -9.44 -22.72
CA ASP A 101 -15.30 -9.59 -23.51
C ASP A 101 -15.56 -11.05 -23.94
N SER A 102 -14.62 -11.95 -23.66
CA SER A 102 -14.76 -13.37 -23.98
C SER A 102 -15.83 -14.02 -23.10
N LYS A 103 -16.68 -14.83 -23.73
CA LYS A 103 -17.69 -15.64 -23.02
C LYS A 103 -17.07 -16.79 -22.21
N ASN A 104 -15.84 -17.17 -22.55
CA ASN A 104 -15.08 -18.20 -21.85
C ASN A 104 -13.61 -17.75 -21.82
N GLN A 105 -13.22 -17.10 -20.73
CA GLN A 105 -11.86 -16.59 -20.53
C GLN A 105 -10.84 -17.69 -20.20
N GLY A 106 -11.23 -18.97 -20.26
CA GLY A 106 -10.36 -20.09 -19.93
C GLY A 106 -10.51 -20.55 -18.47
N ASN A 107 -10.12 -21.80 -18.23
CA ASN A 107 -10.40 -22.49 -16.97
C ASN A 107 -9.73 -21.81 -15.77
N PHE A 108 -8.50 -21.31 -15.94
CA PHE A 108 -7.78 -20.62 -14.88
C PHE A 108 -8.51 -19.35 -14.41
N LEU A 109 -8.85 -18.46 -15.33
CA LEU A 109 -9.49 -17.20 -15.00
C LEU A 109 -10.89 -17.41 -14.41
N GLU A 110 -11.68 -18.34 -14.96
CA GLU A 110 -12.99 -18.67 -14.41
C GLU A 110 -12.91 -19.28 -13.01
N LEU A 111 -11.97 -20.20 -12.76
CA LEU A 111 -11.77 -20.79 -11.44
C LEU A 111 -11.26 -19.77 -10.42
N LEU A 112 -10.37 -18.88 -10.84
CA LEU A 112 -9.84 -17.82 -9.98
C LEU A 112 -10.94 -16.81 -9.61
N LYS A 113 -11.81 -16.44 -10.56
CA LYS A 113 -13.01 -15.64 -10.27
C LYS A 113 -13.95 -16.36 -9.32
N PHE A 114 -14.18 -17.65 -9.53
CA PHE A 114 -15.01 -18.46 -8.63
C PHE A 114 -14.47 -18.42 -7.20
N LEU A 115 -13.15 -18.60 -7.01
CA LEU A 115 -12.53 -18.46 -5.68
C LEU A 115 -12.70 -17.06 -5.10
N ALA A 116 -12.53 -16.02 -5.91
CA ALA A 116 -12.74 -14.63 -5.49
C ALA A 116 -14.21 -14.35 -5.08
N MET A 117 -15.19 -14.96 -5.75
CA MET A 117 -16.60 -14.81 -5.38
C MET A 117 -16.93 -15.44 -4.02
N HIS A 118 -16.17 -16.43 -3.58
CA HIS A 118 -16.45 -17.19 -2.36
C HIS A 118 -15.51 -16.89 -1.20
N ILE A 119 -14.34 -16.28 -1.45
CA ILE A 119 -13.32 -16.01 -0.44
C ILE A 119 -12.99 -14.52 -0.48
N GLU A 120 -13.38 -13.80 0.57
CA GLU A 120 -13.28 -12.35 0.67
C GLU A 120 -11.83 -11.86 0.53
N GLU A 121 -10.87 -12.57 1.13
CA GLU A 121 -9.45 -12.23 1.06
C GLU A 121 -8.90 -12.32 -0.37
N ILE A 122 -9.38 -13.29 -1.16
CA ILE A 122 -8.99 -13.46 -2.57
C ILE A 122 -9.67 -12.37 -3.41
N ASN A 123 -10.94 -12.07 -3.13
CA ASN A 123 -11.68 -11.00 -3.80
C ASN A 123 -10.97 -9.64 -3.65
N ALA A 124 -10.53 -9.34 -2.43
CA ALA A 124 -9.80 -8.12 -2.12
C ALA A 124 -8.48 -8.03 -2.90
N ALA A 125 -7.86 -9.17 -3.24
CA ALA A 125 -6.51 -9.21 -3.79
C ALA A 125 -6.42 -9.37 -5.32
N VAL A 126 -7.34 -10.06 -6.00
CA VAL A 126 -7.15 -10.55 -7.39
C VAL A 126 -7.73 -9.65 -8.50
N GLY A 127 -8.76 -8.83 -8.20
CA GLY A 127 -9.53 -8.09 -9.20
C GLY A 127 -8.99 -6.71 -9.57
N HIS A 128 -9.90 -5.73 -9.72
CA HIS A 128 -9.58 -4.31 -9.97
C HIS A 128 -8.73 -3.66 -8.85
N ASN A 129 -8.67 -4.30 -7.68
CA ASN A 129 -7.86 -3.89 -6.54
C ASN A 129 -6.37 -4.20 -6.72
N ALA A 130 -6.01 -5.11 -7.63
CA ALA A 130 -4.63 -5.44 -7.92
C ALA A 130 -3.95 -4.31 -8.74
N PRO A 131 -2.81 -3.77 -8.28
CA PRO A 131 -1.98 -2.89 -9.10
C PRO A 131 -1.61 -3.58 -10.42
N SER A 132 -1.65 -2.86 -11.54
CA SER A 132 -1.53 -3.44 -12.89
C SER A 132 -0.28 -4.31 -13.08
N ASN A 133 0.82 -3.97 -12.41
CA ASN A 133 2.10 -4.69 -12.45
C ASN A 133 2.15 -5.94 -11.55
N LEU A 134 1.13 -6.16 -10.72
CA LEU A 134 1.06 -7.28 -9.77
C LEU A 134 -0.09 -8.25 -10.09
N LYS A 135 -0.70 -8.13 -11.27
CA LYS A 135 -1.74 -9.05 -11.73
C LYS A 135 -1.09 -10.38 -12.11
N VAL A 136 -1.41 -11.42 -11.33
CA VAL A 136 -1.02 -12.82 -11.62
C VAL A 136 -1.77 -13.42 -12.81
N THR A 137 -2.66 -12.64 -13.44
CA THR A 137 -3.47 -13.02 -14.59
C THR A 137 -2.87 -12.57 -15.92
N SER A 138 -1.77 -11.80 -15.93
CA SER A 138 -1.10 -11.44 -17.19
C SER A 138 -0.43 -12.68 -17.81
N THR A 139 -0.40 -12.75 -19.14
CA THR A 139 0.16 -13.88 -19.88
C THR A 139 1.60 -14.19 -19.47
N ASP A 140 2.45 -13.18 -19.32
CA ASP A 140 3.85 -13.36 -18.92
C ASP A 140 3.97 -14.00 -17.53
N VAL A 141 3.20 -13.51 -16.55
CA VAL A 141 3.22 -14.04 -15.19
C VAL A 141 2.59 -15.44 -15.13
N GLN A 142 1.55 -15.69 -15.91
CA GLN A 142 0.98 -17.03 -16.05
C GLN A 142 2.01 -18.02 -16.59
N HIS A 143 2.78 -17.66 -17.62
CA HIS A 143 3.87 -18.49 -18.12
C HIS A 143 4.95 -18.75 -17.07
N ASP A 144 5.37 -17.72 -16.31
CA ASP A 144 6.34 -17.88 -15.24
C ASP A 144 5.86 -18.86 -14.16
N ILE A 145 4.59 -18.76 -13.76
CA ILE A 145 3.97 -19.68 -12.79
C ILE A 145 3.97 -21.11 -13.35
N ILE A 146 3.53 -21.30 -14.59
CA ILE A 146 3.50 -22.63 -15.24
C ILE A 146 4.91 -23.23 -15.30
N ASN A 147 5.91 -22.44 -15.70
CA ASN A 147 7.30 -22.88 -15.76
C ASN A 147 7.85 -23.27 -14.39
N ALA A 148 7.59 -22.47 -13.35
CA ALA A 148 7.99 -22.79 -11.98
C ALA A 148 7.36 -24.12 -11.51
N PHE A 149 6.08 -24.34 -11.80
CA PHE A 149 5.40 -25.59 -11.48
C PHE A 149 5.96 -26.79 -12.24
N ALA A 150 6.28 -26.64 -13.52
CA ALA A 150 6.89 -27.71 -14.30
C ALA A 150 8.24 -28.12 -13.68
N ILE A 151 9.07 -27.15 -13.30
CA ILE A 151 10.36 -27.38 -12.63
C ILE A 151 10.15 -28.11 -11.29
N GLU A 152 9.26 -27.61 -10.43
CA GLU A 152 8.99 -28.22 -9.13
C GLU A 152 8.41 -29.64 -9.25
N THR A 153 7.55 -29.88 -10.25
CA THR A 153 6.98 -31.20 -10.53
C THR A 153 8.07 -32.18 -10.94
N ILE A 154 8.97 -31.78 -11.85
CA ILE A 154 10.12 -32.60 -12.27
C ILE A 154 11.04 -32.88 -11.08
N ASN A 155 11.35 -31.86 -10.27
CA ASN A 155 12.18 -32.02 -9.08
C ASN A 155 11.56 -32.98 -8.06
N GLY A 156 10.23 -32.96 -7.90
CA GLY A 156 9.50 -33.92 -7.07
C GLY A 156 9.69 -35.35 -7.59
N ILE A 157 9.45 -35.58 -8.88
CA ILE A 157 9.59 -36.89 -9.51
C ILE A 157 11.02 -37.44 -9.41
N ILE A 158 12.04 -36.58 -9.57
CA ILE A 158 13.45 -37.00 -9.49
C ILE A 158 13.86 -37.39 -8.05
N ARG A 159 13.21 -36.81 -7.04
CA ARG A 159 13.54 -37.03 -5.62
C ARG A 159 12.84 -38.25 -5.03
N ASP A 160 11.75 -38.71 -5.65
CA ASP A 160 11.00 -39.91 -5.30
C ASP A 160 11.67 -41.19 -5.85
#